data_AF-A0AAJ2BD98-F1
#
_entry.id   AF-A0AAJ2BD98-F1
#
_cell.length_a   1.000
_cell.length_b   1.000
_cell.length_c   1.000
_cell.angle_alpha   90.00
_cell.angle_beta   90.00
_cell.angle_gamma   90.00
#
_symmetry.space_group_name_H-M   'P 1'
#
loop_
_entity.id
_entity.type
_entity.pdbx_description
1 polymer ?
#
loop_
_entity_poly.entity_id
_entity_poly.type
_entity_poly.pdbx_seq_one_letter_code
_entity_poly.pdbx_strand_id
1 'polypeptide(L)'
;MGEVMMTSGEKQLSKTAIRTLSAIHQYRYQRRSGRVWLVGDKRISTSTVANLEKKSFVREIATNGSPRLVLTDEGKRFVAKVGE
;
A
#
# COMPACT_ATOMS: atom_id res chain seq x y z
N MET A 1 12.87 -15.37 -8.25
CA MET A 1 13.14 -14.22 -9.14
C MET A 1 11.92 -13.33 -9.14
N GLY A 2 11.96 -12.19 -8.44
CA GLY A 2 10.85 -11.23 -8.40
C GLY A 2 11.06 -10.20 -9.50
N GLU A 3 10.15 -10.16 -10.47
CA GLU A 3 10.19 -9.26 -11.62
C GLU A 3 10.05 -7.79 -11.19
N VAL A 4 11.18 -7.09 -11.17
CA VAL A 4 11.25 -5.64 -10.96
C VAL A 4 11.00 -4.95 -12.30
N MET A 5 9.75 -4.52 -12.55
CA MET A 5 9.51 -3.58 -13.64
C MET A 5 10.06 -2.21 -13.24
N MET A 6 11.02 -1.73 -14.02
CA MET A 6 11.62 -0.41 -13.89
C MET A 6 10.63 0.62 -14.46
N THR A 7 9.84 1.26 -13.60
CA THR A 7 9.15 2.51 -13.98
C THR A 7 10.02 3.66 -13.54
N SER A 8 10.56 4.37 -14.52
CA SER A 8 11.50 5.47 -14.43
C SER A 8 11.20 6.48 -13.32
N GLY A 9 12.26 6.93 -12.65
CA GLY A 9 12.41 8.31 -12.18
C GLY A 9 11.98 8.67 -10.75
N GLU A 10 10.88 8.14 -10.22
CA GLU A 10 10.34 8.66 -8.94
C GLU A 10 10.15 7.53 -7.91
N LYS A 11 11.16 7.34 -7.07
CA LYS A 11 11.12 6.55 -5.81
C LYS A 11 10.73 5.07 -5.95
N GLN A 12 11.28 4.34 -6.94
CA GLN A 12 11.24 2.88 -7.14
C GLN A 12 10.38 2.11 -6.12
N LEU A 13 9.08 2.01 -6.39
CA LEU A 13 8.16 1.15 -5.65
C LEU A 13 8.06 -0.19 -6.36
N SER A 14 8.13 -1.29 -5.59
CA SER A 14 7.95 -2.62 -6.15
C SER A 14 6.54 -2.77 -6.73
N LYS A 15 6.35 -3.60 -7.77
CA LYS A 15 5.06 -3.90 -8.40
C LYS A 15 3.96 -4.22 -7.35
N THR A 16 4.36 -4.93 -6.29
CA THR A 16 3.51 -5.28 -5.14
C THR A 16 3.06 -4.05 -4.34
N ALA A 17 3.92 -3.05 -4.18
CA ALA A 17 3.63 -1.82 -3.45
C ALA A 17 2.63 -0.93 -4.21
N ILE A 18 2.76 -0.81 -5.53
CA ILE A 18 1.79 -0.13 -6.39
C ILE A 18 0.42 -0.82 -6.31
N ARG A 19 0.40 -2.16 -6.47
CA ARG A 19 -0.83 -2.97 -6.34
C ARG A 19 -1.46 -2.87 -4.96
N THR A 20 -0.65 -2.63 -3.93
CA THR A 20 -1.09 -2.41 -2.54
C THR A 20 -1.76 -1.06 -2.40
N LEU A 21 -1.12 0.02 -2.86
CA LEU A 21 -1.67 1.37 -2.80
C LEU A 21 -3.01 1.46 -3.56
N SER A 22 -3.05 0.89 -4.77
CA SER A 22 -4.28 0.80 -5.57
C SER A 22 -5.37 -0.01 -4.87
N ALA A 23 -5.02 -1.13 -4.20
CA ALA A 23 -5.99 -1.91 -3.43
C ALA A 23 -6.50 -1.14 -2.21
N ILE A 24 -5.65 -0.42 -1.48
CA ILE A 24 -6.07 0.41 -0.34
C ILE A 24 -6.97 1.56 -0.81
N HIS A 25 -6.73 2.09 -2.01
CA HIS A 25 -7.55 3.13 -2.61
C HIS A 25 -8.93 2.62 -3.07
N GLN A 26 -8.96 1.47 -3.75
CA GLN A 26 -10.19 0.87 -4.27
C GLN A 26 -11.03 0.19 -3.17
N TYR A 27 -10.38 -0.52 -2.25
CA TYR A 27 -11.06 -1.29 -1.22
C TYR A 27 -11.06 -0.55 0.11
N ARG A 28 -12.26 -0.13 0.52
CA ARG A 28 -12.51 0.52 1.81
C ARG A 28 -12.37 -0.44 3.01
N TYR A 29 -12.44 -1.74 2.76
CA TYR A 29 -12.37 -2.80 3.78
C TYR A 29 -10.95 -3.38 3.85
N GLN A 30 -10.36 -3.24 5.04
CA GLN A 30 -8.98 -3.62 5.31
C GLN A 30 -8.94 -4.36 6.64
N ARG A 31 -8.30 -5.52 6.68
CA ARG A 31 -8.17 -6.31 7.89
C ARG A 31 -6.74 -6.81 8.03
N ARG A 32 -6.10 -6.49 9.13
CA ARG A 32 -4.83 -7.12 9.49
C ARG A 32 -5.09 -8.54 9.97
N SER A 33 -4.42 -9.50 9.33
CA SER A 33 -4.41 -10.91 9.69
C SER A 33 -2.97 -11.31 10.03
N GLY A 34 -2.60 -11.20 11.30
CA GLY A 34 -1.24 -11.47 11.78
C GLY A 34 -0.17 -10.61 11.10
N ARG A 35 0.65 -11.25 10.26
CA ARG A 35 1.76 -10.61 9.51
C ARG A 35 1.37 -10.11 8.13
N VAL A 36 0.11 -10.27 7.73
CA VAL A 36 -0.40 -9.80 6.45
C VAL A 36 -1.62 -8.92 6.63
N TRP A 37 -1.88 -8.09 5.64
CA TRP A 37 -3.02 -7.23 5.48
C TRP A 37 -3.89 -7.78 4.35
N LEU A 38 -5.16 -7.97 4.65
CA LEU A 38 -6.19 -8.35 3.68
C LEU A 38 -6.91 -7.07 3.27
N VAL A 39 -6.82 -6.72 2.00
CA VAL A 39 -7.43 -5.52 1.43
C VAL A 39 -8.23 -5.97 0.21
N GLY A 40 -9.55 -6.04 0.36
CA GLY A 40 -10.40 -6.76 -0.59
C GLY A 40 -9.98 -8.23 -0.70
N ASP A 41 -9.65 -8.66 -1.92
CA ASP A 41 -9.11 -10.00 -2.23
C ASP A 41 -7.57 -10.09 -2.06
N LYS A 42 -6.88 -8.95 -1.93
CA LYS A 42 -5.41 -8.93 -1.92
C LYS A 42 -4.82 -9.17 -0.54
N ARG A 43 -3.76 -9.99 -0.53
CA ARG A 43 -2.89 -10.24 0.62
C ARG A 43 -1.62 -9.42 0.50
N ILE A 44 -1.32 -8.64 1.52
CA ILE A 44 -0.24 -7.66 1.53
C ILE A 44 0.63 -7.92 2.74
N SER A 45 1.94 -8.08 2.58
CA SER A 45 2.81 -8.33 3.74
C SER A 45 2.99 -7.06 4.57
N THR A 46 3.03 -7.20 5.89
CA THR A 46 3.36 -6.10 6.82
C THR A 46 4.69 -5.43 6.46
N SER A 47 5.68 -6.17 5.96
CA SER A 47 6.94 -5.61 5.46
C SER A 47 6.75 -4.64 4.29
N THR A 48 5.80 -4.92 3.38
CA THR A 48 5.46 -4.04 2.26
C THR A 48 4.77 -2.78 2.77
N VAL A 49 3.85 -2.92 3.72
CA VAL A 49 3.18 -1.80 4.38
C VAL A 49 4.20 -0.91 5.10
N ALA A 50 5.11 -1.49 5.87
CA ALA A 50 6.16 -0.75 6.57
C ALA A 50 7.10 0.00 5.59
N ASN A 51 7.37 -0.57 4.42
CA ASN A 51 8.16 0.12 3.39
C ASN A 51 7.38 1.30 2.78
N LEU A 52 6.09 1.12 2.50
CA LEU A 52 5.21 2.19 2.04
C LEU A 52 5.05 3.30 3.07
N GLU A 53 5.00 2.94 4.36
CA GLU A 53 4.93 3.88 5.47
C GLU A 53 6.23 4.68 5.62
N LYS A 54 7.39 4.01 5.52
CA LYS A 54 8.70 4.70 5.46
C LYS A 54 8.83 5.68 4.31
N LYS A 55 8.09 5.45 3.22
CA LYS A 55 8.06 6.32 2.05
C LYS A 55 6.92 7.35 2.10
N SER A 56 6.22 7.48 3.23
CA SER A 56 5.11 8.40 3.44
C SER A 56 3.93 8.21 2.48
N PHE A 57 3.76 7.04 1.86
CA PHE A 57 2.63 6.76 0.96
C PHE A 57 1.40 6.21 1.70
N VAL A 58 1.61 5.48 2.78
CA VAL A 58 0.54 4.98 3.66
C VAL A 58 0.88 5.33 5.10
N ARG A 59 -0.12 5.34 5.95
CA ARG A 59 0.05 5.46 7.39
C ARG A 59 -0.78 4.38 8.06
N GLU A 60 -0.16 3.57 8.91
CA GLU A 60 -0.90 2.70 9.83
C GLU A 60 -1.46 3.58 10.96
N ILE A 61 -2.78 3.55 11.12
CA ILE A 61 -3.46 4.17 12.25
C ILE A 61 -4.21 3.09 13.03
N ALA A 62 -4.18 3.15 14.36
CA ALA A 62 -5.05 2.33 15.18
C ALA A 62 -6.35 3.10 15.42
N THR A 63 -7.46 2.62 14.88
CA THR A 63 -8.80 3.20 15.12
C THR A 63 -9.62 2.18 15.92
N ASN A 64 -10.12 2.57 17.10
CA ASN A 64 -10.88 1.68 17.99
C ASN A 64 -10.16 0.35 18.27
N GLY A 65 -8.85 0.40 18.56
CA GLY A 65 -8.03 -0.79 18.80
C GLY A 65 -7.77 -1.67 17.57
N SER A 66 -8.32 -1.33 16.41
CA SER A 66 -8.11 -2.04 15.15
C SER A 66 -7.11 -1.30 14.26
N PRO A 67 -6.01 -1.94 13.84
CA PRO A 67 -5.09 -1.32 12.90
C PRO A 67 -5.78 -1.14 11.55
N ARG A 68 -5.63 0.04 10.95
CA ARG A 68 -6.16 0.40 9.64
C ARG A 68 -5.10 1.16 8.83
N LEU A 69 -4.97 0.88 7.54
CA LEU A 69 -4.07 1.67 6.68
C LEU A 69 -4.85 2.82 6.07
N VAL A 70 -4.28 4.01 6.10
CA VAL A 70 -4.82 5.17 5.41
C VAL A 70 -3.80 5.68 4.41
N LEU A 71 -4.27 6.03 3.21
CA LEU A 71 -3.43 6.69 2.21
C LEU A 71 -3.17 8.13 2.64
N THR A 72 -1.91 8.53 2.60
CA THR A 72 -1.50 9.93 2.74
C THR A 72 -1.80 10.69 1.45
N ASP A 73 -1.60 12.00 1.47
CA ASP A 73 -1.73 12.82 0.25
C ASP A 73 -0.78 12.35 -0.87
N GLU A 74 0.49 12.06 -0.53
CA GLU A 74 1.46 11.48 -1.45
C GLU A 74 0.98 10.12 -2.00
N GLY A 75 0.44 9.26 -1.15
CA GLY A 75 -0.11 7.96 -1.56
C GLY A 75 -1.26 8.09 -2.54
N LYS A 76 -2.19 9.01 -2.28
CA LYS A 76 -3.33 9.29 -3.18
C LYS A 76 -2.85 9.83 -4.53
N ARG A 77 -1.94 10.80 -4.51
CA ARG A 77 -1.37 11.40 -5.73
C ARG A 77 -0.60 10.38 -6.56
N PHE A 78 0.13 9.48 -5.90
CA PHE A 78 0.83 8.39 -6.56
C PHE A 78 -0.14 7.39 -7.20
N VAL A 79 -1.20 6.96 -6.50
CA VAL A 79 -2.21 6.05 -7.07
C VAL A 79 -2.93 6.69 -8.25
N ALA A 80 -3.25 7.98 -8.17
CA ALA A 80 -3.85 8.71 -9.28
C ALA A 80 -2.93 8.75 -10.51
N LYS A 81 -1.62 8.98 -10.31
CA LYS A 81 -0.63 9.01 -11.41
C LYS A 81 -0.37 7.65 -12.06
N VAL A 82 -0.51 6.55 -11.31
CA VAL A 82 -0.23 5.19 -11.82
C VAL A 82 -1.50 4.50 -12.34
N GLY A 83 -2.68 5.05 -12.07
CA GLY A 83 -3.96 4.54 -12.59
C GLY A 83 -4.34 5.06 -13.98
N GLU A 84 -3.57 6.00 -14.54
CA GLU A 84 -3.70 6.56 -15.90
C GLU A 84 -2.81 5.81 -16.89
#